data_AF-P14229-F1
#
_entry.id   AF-P14229-F1
#
_cell.length_a   1.000
_cell.length_b   1.000
_cell.length_c   1.000
_cell.angle_alpha   90.00
_cell.angle_beta   90.00
_cell.angle_gamma   90.00
#
_symmetry.space_group_name_H-M   'P 1'
#
loop_
_entity.id
_entity.type
_entity.pdbx_description
1 polymer ?
#
loop_
_entity_poly.entity_id
_entity_poly.type
_entity_poly.pdbx_seq_one_letter_code
_entity_poly.pdbx_strand_id
1 'polypeptide(L)'
;MSRDDQLFTLWGKLNDRQKDNFLKWMKAFDVEKTYQKTSGDIFNDDFFDIFGDRLITHHFSSTQALTKTLFEHAFNDSLNESGVISSLAESRTNPGHDITIDSIKVALKTEAAKNISKSYIHVSKWMELGKGEWILELLLERFLEHLENYERIFTLRYFKISEYKFSYQLVEIPKSLLLEAKNAKLEIMSGSKQSPKPGYGYVLDENENKKFSLYFDGGAERKLQIKHLNLEHCIVHGVWDFILPPP
;
A
#
# COMPACT_ATOMS: atom_id res chain seq x y z
N MET A 1 -20.21 -4.52 -34.72
CA MET A 1 -18.93 -5.23 -34.85
C MET A 1 -18.64 -5.88 -33.52
N SER A 2 -18.54 -7.22 -33.48
CA SER A 2 -18.29 -7.95 -32.22
C SER A 2 -16.90 -7.60 -31.64
N ARG A 3 -16.65 -7.93 -30.37
CA ARG A 3 -15.31 -7.80 -29.75
C ARG A 3 -14.26 -8.55 -30.57
N ASP A 4 -14.61 -9.73 -31.08
CA ASP A 4 -13.71 -10.57 -31.87
C ASP A 4 -13.44 -9.94 -33.24
N ASP A 5 -14.46 -9.41 -33.93
CA ASP A 5 -14.26 -8.70 -35.21
C ASP A 5 -13.36 -7.46 -35.04
N GLN A 6 -13.53 -6.70 -33.96
CA GLN A 6 -12.67 -5.56 -33.64
C GLN A 6 -11.25 -6.02 -33.38
N LEU A 7 -11.06 -7.09 -32.60
CA LEU A 7 -9.75 -7.68 -32.32
C LEU A 7 -9.06 -8.11 -33.62
N PHE A 8 -9.71 -8.88 -34.50
CA PHE A 8 -9.13 -9.31 -35.77
C PHE A 8 -8.77 -8.12 -36.68
N THR A 9 -9.63 -7.11 -36.73
CA THR A 9 -9.39 -5.88 -37.51
C THR A 9 -8.17 -5.12 -36.99
N LEU A 10 -8.04 -4.98 -35.68
CA LEU A 10 -6.88 -4.31 -35.05
C LEU A 10 -5.61 -5.16 -35.19
N TRP A 11 -5.71 -6.48 -34.99
CA TRP A 11 -4.61 -7.42 -35.12
C TRP A 11 -3.98 -7.39 -36.51
N GLY A 12 -4.80 -7.28 -37.55
CA GLY A 12 -4.34 -7.16 -38.94
C GLY A 12 -3.55 -5.88 -39.24
N LYS A 13 -3.68 -4.83 -38.42
CA LYS A 13 -2.96 -3.55 -38.57
C LYS A 13 -1.58 -3.55 -37.88
N LEU A 14 -1.30 -4.54 -37.04
CA LEU A 14 -0.06 -4.63 -36.29
C LEU A 14 1.05 -5.27 -37.14
N ASN A 15 2.28 -4.79 -36.98
CA ASN A 15 3.46 -5.51 -37.48
C ASN A 15 3.79 -6.73 -36.59
N ASP A 16 4.63 -7.63 -37.08
CA ASP A 16 4.93 -8.90 -36.39
C ASP A 16 5.50 -8.68 -34.98
N ARG A 17 6.40 -7.69 -34.81
CA ARG A 17 6.94 -7.33 -33.48
C ARG A 17 5.85 -6.89 -32.50
N GLN A 18 4.86 -6.12 -32.97
CA GLN A 18 3.74 -5.71 -32.13
C GLN A 18 2.86 -6.91 -31.77
N LYS A 19 2.56 -7.79 -32.72
CA LYS A 19 1.81 -9.03 -32.49
C LYS A 19 2.52 -9.90 -31.44
N ASP A 20 3.83 -10.09 -31.57
CA ASP A 20 4.63 -10.85 -30.60
C ASP A 20 4.53 -10.27 -29.18
N ASN A 21 4.60 -8.94 -29.05
CA ASN A 21 4.44 -8.28 -27.75
C ASN A 21 3.04 -8.51 -27.16
N PHE A 22 1.98 -8.39 -27.96
CA PHE A 22 0.62 -8.67 -27.49
C PHE A 22 0.43 -10.15 -27.14
N LEU A 23 0.99 -11.09 -27.91
CA LEU A 23 0.95 -12.52 -27.56
C LEU A 23 1.64 -12.79 -26.24
N LYS A 24 2.81 -12.18 -26.00
CA LYS A 24 3.50 -12.30 -24.70
C LYS A 24 2.66 -11.73 -23.56
N TRP A 25 2.02 -10.59 -23.78
CA TRP A 25 1.13 -9.97 -22.80
C TRP A 25 -0.11 -10.83 -22.52
N MET A 26 -0.75 -11.39 -23.55
CA MET A 26 -1.88 -12.31 -23.39
C MET A 26 -1.48 -13.57 -22.62
N LYS A 27 -0.30 -14.13 -22.89
CA LYS A 27 0.25 -15.27 -22.13
C LYS A 27 0.50 -14.95 -20.65
N ALA A 28 0.71 -13.68 -20.30
CA ALA A 28 0.87 -13.29 -18.90
C ALA A 28 -0.42 -13.46 -18.08
N PHE A 29 -1.60 -13.53 -18.71
CA PHE A 29 -2.86 -13.86 -18.03
C PHE A 29 -3.13 -15.36 -17.97
N ASP A 30 -2.45 -16.16 -18.79
CA ASP A 30 -2.47 -17.62 -18.77
C ASP A 30 -1.37 -18.14 -17.81
N VAL A 31 -1.45 -17.69 -16.56
CA VAL A 31 -0.47 -17.97 -15.52
C VAL A 31 -1.11 -18.68 -14.34
N GLU A 32 -0.27 -19.43 -13.61
CA GLU A 32 -0.66 -19.91 -12.29
C GLU A 32 -0.87 -18.70 -11.37
N LYS A 33 -2.12 -18.47 -10.99
CA LYS A 33 -2.54 -17.40 -10.07
C LYS A 33 -3.46 -17.93 -8.99
N THR A 34 -3.29 -17.41 -7.78
CA THR A 34 -4.14 -17.69 -6.62
C THR A 34 -4.51 -16.38 -5.98
N TYR A 35 -5.80 -16.01 -6.08
CA TYR A 35 -6.35 -14.82 -5.44
C TYR A 35 -7.22 -15.28 -4.28
N GLN A 36 -6.91 -14.79 -3.09
CA GLN A 36 -7.62 -15.14 -1.86
C GLN A 36 -8.27 -13.89 -1.29
N LYS A 37 -9.60 -13.83 -1.38
CA LYS A 37 -10.41 -12.88 -0.61
C LYS A 37 -10.55 -13.37 0.82
N THR A 38 -10.23 -12.50 1.76
CA THR A 38 -10.24 -12.82 3.21
C THR A 38 -11.26 -12.00 4.00
N SER A 39 -11.74 -10.89 3.43
CA SER A 39 -12.79 -10.04 3.99
C SER A 39 -13.78 -9.64 2.89
N GLY A 40 -15.07 -9.60 3.24
CA GLY A 40 -16.19 -9.28 2.35
C GLY A 40 -16.72 -7.86 2.47
N ASP A 41 -15.85 -6.91 2.80
CA ASP A 41 -16.18 -5.49 2.92
C ASP A 41 -16.41 -4.82 1.53
N ILE A 42 -15.96 -3.58 1.30
CA ILE A 42 -16.12 -2.84 0.04
C ILE A 42 -15.49 -3.50 -1.20
N PHE A 43 -14.77 -4.62 -1.03
CA PHE A 43 -14.08 -5.34 -2.09
C PHE A 43 -14.92 -6.55 -2.55
N ASN A 44 -15.59 -6.42 -3.68
CA ASN A 44 -16.28 -7.52 -4.34
C ASN A 44 -15.29 -8.41 -5.12
N ASP A 45 -15.77 -9.54 -5.64
CA ASP A 45 -14.89 -10.53 -6.29
C ASP A 45 -14.29 -9.95 -7.59
N ASP A 46 -15.06 -9.14 -8.32
CA ASP A 46 -14.58 -8.42 -9.51
C ASP A 46 -13.37 -7.52 -9.19
N PHE A 47 -13.38 -6.80 -8.06
CA PHE A 47 -12.24 -6.01 -7.62
C PHE A 47 -10.98 -6.87 -7.46
N PHE A 48 -11.11 -8.06 -6.83
CA PHE A 48 -9.96 -8.94 -6.61
C PHE A 48 -9.38 -9.44 -7.94
N ASP A 49 -10.23 -9.80 -8.89
CA ASP A 49 -9.79 -10.24 -10.21
C ASP A 49 -9.14 -9.12 -11.01
N ILE A 50 -9.80 -7.95 -11.10
CA ILE A 50 -9.29 -6.78 -11.84
C ILE A 50 -7.98 -6.27 -11.25
N PHE A 51 -7.91 -6.14 -9.92
CA PHE A 51 -6.70 -5.65 -9.26
C PHE A 51 -5.54 -6.64 -9.44
N GLY A 52 -5.82 -7.95 -9.32
CA GLY A 52 -4.83 -9.00 -9.59
C GLY A 52 -4.29 -8.96 -11.01
N ASP A 53 -5.17 -8.81 -11.99
CA ASP A 53 -4.82 -8.72 -13.41
C ASP A 53 -3.97 -7.47 -13.72
N ARG A 54 -4.19 -6.37 -12.99
CA ARG A 54 -3.32 -5.18 -13.04
C ARG A 54 -1.95 -5.43 -12.41
N LEU A 55 -1.86 -6.22 -11.33
CA LEU A 55 -0.58 -6.63 -10.74
C LEU A 55 0.23 -7.49 -11.73
N ILE A 56 -0.42 -8.45 -12.40
CA ILE A 56 0.20 -9.26 -13.46
C ILE A 56 0.72 -8.35 -14.59
N THR A 57 -0.11 -7.42 -15.06
CA THR A 57 0.24 -6.48 -16.13
C THR A 57 1.47 -5.63 -15.77
N HIS A 58 1.52 -5.12 -14.53
CA HIS A 58 2.69 -4.40 -14.02
C HIS A 58 3.94 -5.29 -14.04
N HIS A 59 3.81 -6.52 -13.55
CA HIS A 59 4.96 -7.42 -13.45
C HIS A 59 5.46 -7.99 -14.77
N PHE A 60 4.61 -8.02 -15.79
CA PHE A 60 5.04 -8.31 -17.16
C PHE A 60 6.11 -7.33 -17.65
N SER A 61 6.08 -6.09 -17.18
CA SER A 61 7.02 -5.02 -17.59
C SER A 61 8.09 -4.71 -16.53
N SER A 62 7.93 -5.18 -15.30
CA SER A 62 8.78 -4.79 -14.17
C SER A 62 8.91 -5.89 -13.12
N THR A 63 10.13 -6.11 -12.61
CA THR A 63 10.35 -7.00 -11.46
C THR A 63 10.27 -6.27 -10.11
N GLN A 64 9.99 -4.96 -10.13
CA GLN A 64 9.88 -4.12 -8.94
C GLN A 64 8.44 -4.09 -8.42
N ALA A 65 8.28 -3.80 -7.13
CA ALA A 65 6.96 -3.56 -6.55
C ALA A 65 6.24 -2.38 -7.22
N LEU A 66 4.92 -2.33 -7.12
CA LEU A 66 4.18 -1.11 -7.42
C LEU A 66 4.70 0.07 -6.57
N THR A 67 5.00 1.18 -7.23
CA THR A 67 5.25 2.45 -6.51
C THR A 67 3.93 2.94 -5.90
N LYS A 68 4.01 3.84 -4.90
CA LYS A 68 2.81 4.42 -4.26
C LYS A 68 1.81 4.98 -5.28
N THR A 69 2.29 5.75 -6.26
CA THR A 69 1.44 6.32 -7.31
C THR A 69 0.83 5.25 -8.21
N LEU A 70 1.57 4.22 -8.63
CA LEU A 70 0.99 3.14 -9.43
C LEU A 70 -0.04 2.33 -8.64
N PHE A 71 0.19 2.13 -7.35
CA PHE A 71 -0.79 1.51 -6.45
C PHE A 71 -2.08 2.34 -6.37
N GLU A 72 -2.00 3.65 -6.10
CA GLU A 72 -3.15 4.56 -6.07
C GLU A 72 -4.02 4.44 -7.33
N HIS A 73 -3.40 4.53 -8.51
CA HIS A 73 -4.11 4.41 -9.78
C HIS A 73 -4.70 3.02 -10.00
N ALA A 74 -3.91 1.95 -9.82
CA ALA A 74 -4.41 0.58 -10.01
C ALA A 74 -5.57 0.26 -9.06
N PHE A 75 -5.51 0.75 -7.82
CA PHE A 75 -6.54 0.54 -6.80
C PHE A 75 -7.83 1.30 -7.16
N ASN A 76 -7.74 2.59 -7.48
CA ASN A 76 -8.87 3.41 -7.92
C ASN A 76 -9.56 2.84 -9.17
N ASP A 77 -8.77 2.47 -10.18
CA ASP A 77 -9.32 1.96 -11.43
C ASP A 77 -10.02 0.61 -11.22
N SER A 78 -9.45 -0.25 -10.37
CA SER A 78 -10.06 -1.54 -10.05
C SER A 78 -11.38 -1.39 -9.31
N LEU A 79 -11.46 -0.45 -8.36
CA LEU A 79 -12.71 -0.14 -7.65
C LEU A 79 -13.79 0.36 -8.62
N ASN A 80 -13.46 1.33 -9.47
CA ASN A 80 -14.43 1.87 -10.43
C ASN A 80 -14.89 0.82 -11.44
N GLU A 81 -13.97 0.00 -11.96
CA GLU A 81 -14.29 -1.07 -12.90
C GLU A 81 -15.11 -2.20 -12.25
N SER A 82 -14.93 -2.42 -10.94
CA SER A 82 -15.74 -3.34 -10.14
C SER A 82 -17.06 -2.73 -9.65
N GLY A 83 -17.41 -1.52 -10.06
CA GLY A 83 -18.67 -0.85 -9.71
C GLY A 83 -18.69 -0.10 -8.37
N VAL A 84 -17.55 0.05 -7.69
CA VAL A 84 -17.39 0.84 -6.46
C VAL A 84 -16.96 2.26 -6.83
N ILE A 85 -17.69 3.27 -6.36
CA ILE A 85 -17.42 4.66 -6.73
C ILE A 85 -16.16 5.13 -6.01
N SER A 86 -15.12 5.47 -6.77
CA SER A 86 -13.88 5.99 -6.18
C SER A 86 -13.22 7.08 -7.03
N SER A 87 -12.52 7.99 -6.37
CA SER A 87 -11.76 9.06 -7.03
C SER A 87 -10.49 9.37 -6.26
N LEU A 88 -9.39 9.58 -7.00
CA LEU A 88 -8.13 10.06 -6.44
C LEU A 88 -8.28 11.49 -5.93
N ALA A 89 -7.59 11.83 -4.83
CA ALA A 89 -7.59 13.19 -4.31
C ALA A 89 -6.95 14.18 -5.30
N GLU A 90 -7.58 15.34 -5.49
CA GLU A 90 -7.18 16.32 -6.52
C GLU A 90 -5.78 16.92 -6.30
N SER A 91 -5.35 17.03 -5.04
CA SER A 91 -4.09 17.67 -4.68
C SER A 91 -3.12 16.67 -4.06
N ARG A 92 -2.00 16.44 -4.76
CA ARG A 92 -0.85 15.68 -4.20
C ARG A 92 -0.12 16.44 -3.08
N THR A 93 -0.36 17.74 -2.94
CA THR A 93 0.44 18.63 -2.06
C THR A 93 -0.26 19.01 -0.77
N ASN A 94 -1.59 18.85 -0.67
CA ASN A 94 -2.27 19.07 0.59
C ASN A 94 -2.18 17.78 1.41
N PRO A 95 -1.57 17.82 2.62
CA PRO A 95 -1.49 16.65 3.49
C PRO A 95 -2.91 16.17 3.79
N GLY A 96 -3.26 14.98 3.30
CA GLY A 96 -4.61 14.46 3.36
C GLY A 96 -4.70 12.97 3.03
N HIS A 97 -5.90 12.54 2.65
CA HIS A 97 -6.17 11.21 2.13
C HIS A 97 -5.74 11.09 0.66
N ASP A 98 -5.54 9.86 0.19
CA ASP A 98 -5.03 9.58 -1.16
C ASP A 98 -6.18 9.32 -2.15
N ILE A 99 -7.27 8.70 -1.69
CA ILE A 99 -8.45 8.34 -2.49
C ILE A 99 -9.73 8.52 -1.65
N THR A 100 -10.84 8.86 -2.29
CA THR A 100 -12.18 8.81 -1.71
C THR A 100 -12.93 7.62 -2.29
N ILE A 101 -13.53 6.77 -1.45
CA ILE A 101 -14.29 5.58 -1.85
C ILE A 101 -15.67 5.68 -1.21
N ASP A 102 -16.75 5.72 -1.99
CA ASP A 102 -18.12 5.92 -1.47
C ASP A 102 -18.23 7.06 -0.45
N SER A 103 -17.59 8.20 -0.74
CA SER A 103 -17.47 9.39 0.13
C SER A 103 -16.60 9.23 1.39
N ILE A 104 -16.00 8.07 1.61
CA ILE A 104 -15.06 7.79 2.71
C ILE A 104 -13.65 8.19 2.27
N LYS A 105 -12.99 9.04 3.05
CA LYS A 105 -11.60 9.44 2.82
C LYS A 105 -10.65 8.32 3.24
N VAL A 106 -9.75 7.91 2.35
CA VAL A 106 -8.87 6.76 2.55
C VAL A 106 -7.40 7.11 2.29
N ALA A 107 -6.52 6.69 3.20
CA ALA A 107 -5.07 6.75 3.00
C ALA A 107 -4.55 5.42 2.44
N LEU A 108 -3.60 5.51 1.51
CA LEU A 108 -2.94 4.40 0.85
C LEU A 108 -1.44 4.41 1.15
N LYS A 109 -0.92 3.29 1.66
CA LYS A 109 0.49 3.08 1.97
C LYS A 109 1.04 1.89 1.18
N THR A 110 2.36 1.80 1.08
CA THR A 110 3.05 0.67 0.45
C THR A 110 4.14 0.14 1.37
N GLU A 111 4.38 -1.17 1.32
CA GLU A 111 5.50 -1.84 1.99
C GLU A 111 6.15 -2.84 1.04
N ALA A 112 7.41 -2.60 0.68
CA ALA A 112 8.16 -3.42 -0.27
C ALA A 112 9.63 -3.59 0.14
N ALA A 113 9.92 -3.54 1.45
CA ALA A 113 11.29 -3.67 1.95
C ALA A 113 11.86 -5.06 1.63
N LYS A 114 13.16 -5.14 1.31
CA LYS A 114 13.86 -6.40 0.97
C LYS A 114 13.66 -7.50 2.02
N ASN A 115 13.63 -7.12 3.29
CA ASN A 115 13.44 -8.01 4.44
C ASN A 115 12.08 -7.75 5.10
N ILE A 116 11.02 -7.61 4.31
CA ILE A 116 9.64 -7.45 4.81
C ILE A 116 9.28 -8.62 5.74
N SER A 117 8.68 -8.30 6.89
CA SER A 117 8.23 -9.31 7.85
C SER A 117 6.87 -9.86 7.45
N LYS A 118 6.61 -11.15 7.63
CA LYS A 118 5.25 -11.69 7.47
C LYS A 118 4.32 -11.25 8.60
N SER A 119 4.85 -11.01 9.80
CA SER A 119 4.07 -10.73 11.03
C SER A 119 3.96 -9.24 11.37
N TYR A 120 4.78 -8.39 10.76
CA TYR A 120 4.83 -6.96 11.09
C TYR A 120 4.79 -6.09 9.84
N ILE A 121 4.00 -5.02 9.90
CA ILE A 121 3.96 -3.95 8.90
C ILE A 121 4.93 -2.84 9.31
N HIS A 122 5.71 -2.36 8.35
CA HIS A 122 6.55 -1.18 8.45
C HIS A 122 6.17 -0.16 7.37
N VAL A 123 5.76 1.04 7.81
CA VAL A 123 5.51 2.18 6.91
C VAL A 123 6.61 3.21 7.08
N SER A 124 7.53 3.24 6.11
CA SER A 124 8.78 4.03 6.16
C SER A 124 8.60 5.54 5.98
N LYS A 125 7.43 5.98 5.48
CA LYS A 125 7.01 7.38 5.43
C LYS A 125 5.49 7.43 5.62
N TRP A 126 5.08 7.70 6.85
CA TRP A 126 3.67 7.91 7.18
C TRP A 126 3.24 9.31 6.78
N MET A 127 3.93 10.31 7.32
CA MET A 127 3.73 11.74 7.08
C MET A 127 5.04 12.50 7.23
N GLU A 128 5.10 13.71 6.69
CA GLU A 128 6.15 14.68 7.00
C GLU A 128 5.80 15.38 8.31
N LEU A 129 6.79 15.57 9.17
CA LEU A 129 6.64 16.26 10.45
C LEU A 129 6.75 17.78 10.29
N GLY A 130 7.15 18.25 9.10
CA GLY A 130 7.27 19.66 8.76
C GLY A 130 8.38 20.39 9.53
N LYS A 131 8.31 21.72 9.52
CA LYS A 131 9.19 22.61 10.30
C LYS A 131 8.62 22.83 11.71
N GLY A 132 9.46 23.31 12.62
CA GLY A 132 9.08 23.63 14.01
C GLY A 132 9.90 22.86 15.05
N GLU A 133 9.52 23.06 16.31
CA GLU A 133 10.17 22.49 17.49
C GLU A 133 10.21 20.96 17.43
N TRP A 134 11.29 20.39 17.96
CA TRP A 134 11.49 18.94 18.02
C TRP A 134 11.16 18.43 19.43
N ILE A 135 9.88 18.51 19.77
CA ILE A 135 9.30 18.05 21.04
C ILE A 135 8.37 16.89 20.72
N LEU A 136 8.63 15.70 21.25
CA LEU A 136 7.95 14.47 20.83
C LEU A 136 6.44 14.54 21.06
N GLU A 137 6.00 15.20 22.12
CA GLU A 137 4.59 15.44 22.47
C GLU A 137 3.89 16.24 21.35
N LEU A 138 4.53 17.29 20.84
CA LEU A 138 3.99 18.09 19.73
C LEU A 138 4.01 17.32 18.41
N LEU A 139 5.03 16.47 18.19
CA LEU A 139 5.09 15.62 16.99
C LEU A 139 4.01 14.52 17.03
N LEU A 140 3.70 14.00 18.22
CA LEU A 140 2.60 13.06 18.44
C LEU A 140 1.25 13.74 18.19
N GLU A 141 1.04 14.96 18.69
CA GLU A 141 -0.18 15.73 18.43
C GLU A 141 -0.40 15.93 16.92
N ARG A 142 0.64 16.36 16.19
CA ARG A 142 0.59 16.47 14.71
C ARG A 142 0.23 15.16 14.02
N PHE A 143 0.71 14.03 14.55
CA PHE A 143 0.34 12.73 14.02
C PHE A 143 -1.15 12.44 14.23
N LEU A 144 -1.68 12.72 15.42
CA LEU A 144 -3.09 12.52 15.73
C LEU A 144 -3.99 13.43 14.88
N GLU A 145 -3.64 14.71 14.73
CA GLU A 145 -4.31 15.65 13.82
C GLU A 145 -4.26 15.15 12.37
N HIS A 146 -3.11 14.61 11.94
CA HIS A 146 -2.98 14.07 10.60
C HIS A 146 -3.93 12.89 10.35
N LEU A 147 -4.16 12.03 11.35
CA LEU A 147 -5.13 10.93 11.26
C LEU A 147 -6.57 11.41 11.05
N GLU A 148 -6.92 12.66 11.37
CA GLU A 148 -8.26 13.20 11.15
C GLU A 148 -8.63 13.33 9.67
N ASN A 149 -7.64 13.34 8.78
CA ASN A 149 -7.84 13.59 7.34
C ASN A 149 -8.38 12.39 6.54
N TYR A 150 -8.43 11.21 7.15
CA TYR A 150 -8.95 9.97 6.55
C TYR A 150 -9.63 9.10 7.61
N GLU A 151 -10.52 8.24 7.16
CA GLU A 151 -11.27 7.31 7.99
C GLU A 151 -10.68 5.91 7.93
N ARG A 152 -10.18 5.50 6.76
CA ARG A 152 -9.59 4.18 6.53
C ARG A 152 -8.17 4.27 6.01
N ILE A 153 -7.38 3.24 6.29
CA ILE A 153 -6.00 3.16 5.83
C ILE A 153 -5.74 1.77 5.25
N PHE A 154 -5.36 1.70 3.99
CA PHE A 154 -4.88 0.47 3.38
C PHE A 154 -3.39 0.53 3.11
N THR A 155 -2.73 -0.61 3.24
CA THR A 155 -1.35 -0.79 2.81
C THR A 155 -1.27 -1.97 1.86
N LEU A 156 -0.63 -1.75 0.70
CA LEU A 156 -0.25 -2.82 -0.20
C LEU A 156 1.15 -3.31 0.16
N ARG A 157 1.25 -4.58 0.52
CA ARG A 157 2.50 -5.23 0.93
C ARG A 157 2.97 -6.13 -0.20
N TYR A 158 4.25 -6.03 -0.55
CA TYR A 158 4.87 -6.82 -1.60
C TYR A 158 5.95 -7.73 -1.02
N PHE A 159 5.84 -9.02 -1.30
CA PHE A 159 6.82 -10.03 -0.96
C PHE A 159 7.46 -10.57 -2.24
N LYS A 160 8.76 -10.29 -2.43
CA LYS A 160 9.52 -10.91 -3.50
C LYS A 160 9.85 -12.35 -3.12
N ILE A 161 9.17 -13.31 -3.74
CA ILE A 161 9.39 -14.74 -3.47
C ILE A 161 10.54 -15.28 -4.33
N SER A 162 10.54 -14.96 -5.63
CA SER A 162 11.64 -15.27 -6.55
C SER A 162 11.71 -14.20 -7.65
N GLU A 163 12.44 -14.46 -8.73
CA GLU A 163 12.50 -13.54 -9.88
C GLU A 163 11.16 -13.44 -10.63
N TYR A 164 10.39 -14.54 -10.65
CA TYR A 164 9.15 -14.66 -11.42
C TYR A 164 7.92 -15.01 -10.56
N LYS A 165 8.11 -15.26 -9.26
CA LYS A 165 7.03 -15.50 -8.30
C LYS A 165 6.82 -14.26 -7.44
N PHE A 166 5.61 -13.71 -7.53
CA PHE A 166 5.21 -12.48 -6.88
C PHE A 166 4.09 -12.76 -5.89
N SER A 167 4.09 -12.02 -4.78
CA SER A 167 3.07 -12.12 -3.75
C SER A 167 2.74 -10.73 -3.23
N TYR A 168 1.46 -10.40 -3.24
CA TYR A 168 0.92 -9.15 -2.72
C TYR A 168 -0.12 -9.42 -1.65
N GLN A 169 -0.18 -8.53 -0.66
CA GLN A 169 -1.18 -8.56 0.40
C GLN A 169 -1.76 -7.16 0.59
N LEU A 170 -3.08 -7.03 0.47
CA LEU A 170 -3.81 -5.80 0.81
C LEU A 170 -4.26 -5.89 2.26
N VAL A 171 -3.80 -4.97 3.10
CA VAL A 171 -4.10 -4.95 4.53
C VAL A 171 -4.70 -3.61 4.91
N GLU A 172 -5.77 -3.62 5.70
CA GLU A 172 -6.27 -2.43 6.38
C GLU A 172 -5.64 -2.30 7.77
N ILE A 173 -5.15 -1.10 8.06
CA ILE A 173 -4.68 -0.70 9.38
C ILE A 173 -5.85 0.05 10.03
N PRO A 174 -6.50 -0.51 11.07
CA PRO A 174 -7.60 0.19 11.73
C PRO A 174 -7.17 1.55 12.26
N LYS A 175 -7.90 2.61 11.93
CA LYS A 175 -7.62 3.95 12.46
C LYS A 175 -7.68 3.98 13.98
N SER A 176 -8.61 3.23 14.58
CA SER A 176 -8.73 3.08 16.04
C SER A 176 -7.44 2.57 16.68
N LEU A 177 -6.77 1.60 16.06
CA LEU A 177 -5.47 1.09 16.51
C LEU A 177 -4.41 2.18 16.53
N LEU A 178 -4.35 3.03 15.49
CA LEU A 178 -3.39 4.13 15.42
C LEU A 178 -3.68 5.24 16.44
N LEU A 179 -4.97 5.50 16.73
CA LEU A 179 -5.39 6.49 17.72
C LEU A 179 -4.99 6.11 19.16
N GLU A 180 -4.73 4.84 19.44
CA GLU A 180 -4.14 4.41 20.73
C GLU A 180 -2.78 5.06 21.01
N ALA A 181 -2.09 5.55 19.96
CA ALA A 181 -0.85 6.28 20.11
C ALA A 181 -0.97 7.56 20.94
N LYS A 182 -2.18 8.07 21.18
CA LYS A 182 -2.42 9.17 22.14
C LYS A 182 -1.79 8.90 23.52
N ASN A 183 -1.69 7.62 23.91
CA ASN A 183 -1.09 7.18 25.17
C ASN A 183 0.31 6.59 25.00
N ALA A 184 0.98 6.85 23.89
CA ALA A 184 2.29 6.25 23.59
C ALA A 184 3.34 6.66 24.64
N LYS A 185 4.17 5.71 25.06
CA LYS A 185 5.36 6.00 25.87
C LYS A 185 6.43 6.62 24.98
N LEU A 186 6.67 7.92 25.15
CA LEU A 186 7.63 8.69 24.36
C LEU A 186 9.05 8.54 24.91
N GLU A 187 10.01 8.32 24.02
CA GLU A 187 11.43 8.17 24.36
C GLU A 187 12.32 8.86 23.31
N ILE A 188 13.20 9.77 23.74
CA ILE A 188 14.22 10.35 22.87
C ILE A 188 15.42 9.41 22.82
N MET A 189 15.90 9.07 21.61
CA MET A 189 17.08 8.22 21.43
C MET A 189 18.35 9.03 21.64
N SER A 190 18.70 9.25 22.90
CA SER A 190 19.84 10.07 23.34
C SER A 190 21.20 9.63 22.75
N GLY A 191 21.36 8.35 22.43
CA GLY A 191 22.56 7.79 21.81
C GLY A 191 22.66 7.93 20.28
N SER A 192 21.65 8.47 19.61
CA SER A 192 21.70 8.68 18.16
C SER A 192 22.66 9.82 17.78
N LYS A 193 23.34 9.67 16.64
CA LYS A 193 24.19 10.71 16.03
C LYS A 193 23.38 11.73 15.21
N GLN A 194 22.09 11.48 14.96
CA GLN A 194 21.25 12.42 14.21
C GLN A 194 20.96 13.68 15.04
N SER A 195 20.81 14.82 14.35
CA SER A 195 20.38 16.09 14.93
C SER A 195 19.26 16.68 14.07
N PRO A 196 18.03 16.85 14.62
CA PRO A 196 17.61 16.47 15.96
C PRO A 196 17.68 14.96 16.22
N LYS A 197 17.79 14.58 17.50
CA LYS A 197 17.81 13.16 17.90
C LYS A 197 16.45 12.54 17.62
N PRO A 198 16.37 11.33 17.03
CA PRO A 198 15.10 10.71 16.74
C PRO A 198 14.41 10.30 18.03
N GLY A 199 13.10 10.13 17.96
CA GLY A 199 12.28 9.67 19.07
C GLY A 199 11.47 8.45 18.71
N TYR A 200 11.04 7.72 19.73
CA TYR A 200 10.05 6.66 19.64
C TYR A 200 8.81 7.03 20.44
N GLY A 201 7.66 6.55 19.96
CA GLY A 201 6.44 6.44 20.75
C GLY A 201 5.99 4.99 20.74
N TYR A 202 6.07 4.29 21.87
CA TYR A 202 5.67 2.90 21.97
C TYR A 202 4.19 2.79 22.35
N VAL A 203 3.43 2.06 21.55
CA VAL A 203 2.04 1.72 21.86
C VAL A 203 2.00 0.28 22.33
N LEU A 204 1.56 0.10 23.57
CA LEU A 204 1.60 -1.17 24.28
C LEU A 204 0.18 -1.71 24.50
N ASP A 205 0.05 -3.04 24.55
CA ASP A 205 -1.17 -3.69 25.04
C ASP A 205 -1.21 -3.70 26.58
N GLU A 206 -2.26 -4.31 27.14
CA GLU A 206 -2.45 -4.44 28.59
C GLU A 206 -1.36 -5.28 29.29
N ASN A 207 -0.62 -6.09 28.54
CA ASN A 207 0.46 -6.95 29.02
C ASN A 207 1.86 -6.34 28.75
N GLU A 208 1.94 -5.05 28.43
CA GLU A 208 3.16 -4.32 28.05
C GLU A 208 3.84 -4.82 26.75
N ASN A 209 3.17 -5.63 25.92
CA ASN A 209 3.68 -6.02 24.61
C ASN A 209 3.48 -4.87 23.61
N LYS A 210 4.46 -4.68 22.73
CA LYS A 210 4.39 -3.64 21.69
C LYS A 210 3.39 -4.03 20.60
N LYS A 211 2.33 -3.23 20.44
CA LYS A 211 1.41 -3.33 19.30
C LYS A 211 2.03 -2.73 18.04
N PHE A 212 2.65 -1.55 18.19
CA PHE A 212 3.44 -0.87 17.18
C PHE A 212 4.32 0.21 17.81
N SER A 213 5.13 0.88 17.00
CA SER A 213 5.90 2.03 17.44
C SER A 213 5.86 3.15 16.41
N LEU A 214 5.63 4.37 16.88
CA LEU A 214 5.95 5.58 16.17
C LEU A 214 7.46 5.78 16.19
N TYR A 215 8.04 6.12 15.04
CA TYR A 215 9.43 6.55 14.95
C TYR A 215 9.50 7.94 14.33
N PHE A 216 9.87 8.92 15.14
CA PHE A 216 10.06 10.31 14.76
C PHE A 216 11.49 10.47 14.23
N ASP A 217 11.64 10.52 12.91
CA ASP A 217 12.93 10.58 12.25
C ASP A 217 13.36 12.03 12.03
N GLY A 218 14.37 12.47 12.79
CA GLY A 218 14.97 13.81 12.71
C GLY A 218 15.88 14.02 11.52
N GLY A 219 16.05 13.04 10.63
CA GLY A 219 16.87 13.15 9.44
C GLY A 219 16.38 14.20 8.42
N ALA A 220 17.03 14.23 7.25
CA ALA A 220 16.80 15.24 6.22
C ALA A 220 15.33 15.41 5.80
N GLU A 221 14.57 14.31 5.75
CA GLU A 221 13.15 14.35 5.36
C GLU A 221 12.20 14.77 6.50
N ARG A 222 12.67 14.78 7.76
CA ARG A 222 11.85 14.99 8.97
C ARG A 222 10.48 14.31 8.89
N LYS A 223 10.45 12.99 9.07
CA LYS A 223 9.25 12.17 8.82
C LYS A 223 8.86 11.30 10.00
N LEU A 224 7.60 10.93 10.04
CA LEU A 224 7.10 9.89 10.91
C LEU A 224 7.11 8.55 10.18
N GLN A 225 7.53 7.49 10.87
CA GLN A 225 7.40 6.11 10.41
C GLN A 225 6.55 5.32 11.40
N ILE A 226 5.82 4.32 10.90
CA ILE A 226 5.20 3.28 11.74
C ILE A 226 6.06 2.03 11.65
N LYS A 227 6.52 1.54 12.80
CA LYS A 227 7.38 0.36 12.89
C LYS A 227 6.71 -0.75 13.69
N HIS A 228 7.00 -1.98 13.30
CA HIS A 228 6.59 -3.20 14.03
C HIS A 228 5.10 -3.26 14.34
N LEU A 229 4.25 -2.77 13.42
CA LEU A 229 2.81 -2.86 13.57
C LEU A 229 2.39 -4.33 13.41
N ASN A 230 1.91 -4.94 14.49
CA ASN A 230 1.55 -6.34 14.48
C ASN A 230 0.37 -6.59 13.55
N LEU A 231 0.57 -7.49 12.58
CA LEU A 231 -0.45 -7.85 11.59
C LEU A 231 -1.71 -8.43 12.23
N GLU A 232 -1.59 -9.06 13.41
CA GLU A 232 -2.74 -9.62 14.13
C GLU A 232 -3.78 -8.56 14.57
N HIS A 233 -3.39 -7.28 14.63
CA HIS A 233 -4.27 -6.17 14.91
C HIS A 233 -4.81 -5.48 13.64
N CYS A 234 -4.50 -6.02 12.47
CA CYS A 234 -4.89 -5.49 11.18
C CYS A 234 -5.85 -6.45 10.47
N ILE A 235 -6.48 -5.98 9.39
CA ILE A 235 -7.41 -6.80 8.60
C ILE A 235 -6.76 -7.08 7.25
N VAL A 236 -6.44 -8.34 6.98
CA VAL A 236 -6.06 -8.75 5.62
C VAL A 236 -7.34 -8.79 4.79
N HIS A 237 -7.35 -8.10 3.64
CA HIS A 237 -8.49 -8.09 2.72
C HIS A 237 -8.30 -9.10 1.61
N GLY A 238 -7.09 -9.21 1.07
CA GLY A 238 -6.74 -10.36 0.25
C GLY A 238 -5.28 -10.49 -0.08
N VAL A 239 -4.99 -11.60 -0.76
CA VAL A 239 -3.67 -12.03 -1.17
C VAL A 239 -3.69 -12.39 -2.65
N TRP A 240 -2.69 -11.92 -3.39
CA TRP A 240 -2.49 -12.26 -4.79
C TRP A 240 -1.12 -12.89 -4.96
N ASP A 241 -1.11 -14.18 -5.28
CA ASP A 241 0.09 -14.92 -5.65
C ASP A 241 0.02 -15.28 -7.12
N PHE A 242 1.10 -15.06 -7.87
CA PHE A 242 1.18 -15.46 -9.27
C PHE A 242 2.61 -15.71 -9.73
N ILE A 243 2.74 -16.54 -10.77
CA ILE A 243 4.02 -16.90 -11.39
C ILE A 243 4.00 -16.47 -12.84
N LEU A 244 4.85 -15.52 -13.21
CA LEU A 244 5.02 -15.16 -14.62
C LEU A 244 5.88 -16.20 -15.33
N PRO A 245 5.65 -16.45 -16.63
CA PRO A 245 6.56 -17.25 -17.42
C PRO A 245 7.93 -16.55 -17.47
N PRO A 246 9.04 -17.31 -17.52
CA PRO A 246 10.34 -16.73 -17.84
C PRO A 246 10.30 -16.07 -19.23
N PRO A 247 11.18 -15.09 -19.49
CA PRO A 247 11.22 -14.33 -20.74
C PRO A 247 11.48 -15.17 -21.98
#